data_AF-A0A922MKL9-F1
#
_entry.id   AF-A0A922MKL9-F1
#
_cell.length_a   1.000
_cell.length_b   1.000
_cell.length_c   1.000
_cell.angle_alpha   90.00
_cell.angle_beta   90.00
_cell.angle_gamma   90.00
#
_symmetry.space_group_name_H-M   'P 1'
#
loop_
_entity.id
_entity.type
_entity.pdbx_description
1 polymer ?
#
loop_
_entity_poly.entity_id
_entity_poly.type
_entity_poly.pdbx_seq_one_letter_code
_entity_poly.pdbx_strand_id
1 'polypeptide(L)'
;MLKSETGGIRTTSMLPPTVVDQIKLWETERNRFTYTEGVVYNQFLSQVPIVFPNFYIGVIGQADFVVLRDYAKQQGVLTWQNERSRTMVVTRHGHDDVKKFWKRYSKSS
;
A
#
# COMPACT_ATOMS: atom_id res chain seq x y z
N MET A 1 42.61 -26.44 -0.34
CA MET A 1 42.13 -26.57 -1.74
C MET A 1 40.61 -26.63 -1.69
N LEU A 2 39.95 -25.48 -1.85
CA LEU A 2 38.49 -25.36 -1.81
C LEU A 2 37.92 -26.00 -3.08
N LYS A 3 37.16 -27.09 -2.95
CA LYS A 3 36.38 -27.63 -4.06
C LYS A 3 35.02 -26.93 -4.08
N SER A 4 34.77 -26.33 -5.23
CA SER A 4 33.64 -25.50 -5.62
C SER A 4 32.30 -26.24 -5.61
N GLU A 5 31.27 -25.50 -5.21
CA GLU A 5 29.90 -25.52 -5.76
C GLU A 5 29.13 -26.85 -5.75
N THR A 6 28.15 -26.94 -4.84
CA THR A 6 26.95 -27.75 -5.09
C THR A 6 25.74 -27.02 -4.52
N GLY A 7 25.48 -25.83 -5.07
CA GLY A 7 24.19 -25.15 -4.95
C GLY A 7 23.28 -25.61 -6.07
N GLY A 8 22.61 -26.75 -5.90
CA GLY A 8 21.71 -27.28 -6.92
C GLY A 8 20.66 -28.15 -6.29
N ILE A 9 19.51 -27.55 -5.98
CA ILE A 9 18.30 -28.26 -5.57
C ILE A 9 17.99 -29.27 -6.69
N ARG A 10 18.15 -30.57 -6.40
CA ARG A 10 17.80 -31.66 -7.32
C ARG A 10 16.28 -31.71 -7.47
N THR A 11 15.73 -30.86 -8.32
CA THR A 11 14.35 -30.97 -8.76
C THR A 11 14.24 -32.18 -9.69
N THR A 12 13.30 -33.08 -9.41
CA THR A 12 13.03 -34.32 -10.15
C THR A 12 12.44 -34.09 -11.55
N SER A 13 12.72 -32.95 -12.19
CA SER A 13 12.20 -32.62 -13.51
C SER A 13 12.97 -33.37 -14.58
N MET A 14 12.25 -33.99 -15.52
CA MET A 14 12.82 -34.60 -16.73
C MET A 14 13.44 -33.58 -17.71
N LEU A 15 13.34 -32.29 -17.40
CA LEU A 15 13.85 -31.19 -18.21
C LEU A 15 15.20 -30.68 -17.67
N PRO A 16 16.11 -30.23 -18.56
CA PRO A 16 17.36 -29.59 -18.14
C PRO A 16 17.10 -28.37 -17.24
N PRO A 17 17.91 -28.17 -16.17
CA PRO A 17 17.68 -27.13 -15.18
C PRO A 17 17.71 -25.72 -15.80
N THR A 18 18.53 -25.50 -16.82
CA THR A 18 18.62 -24.22 -17.54
C THR A 18 17.33 -23.87 -18.26
N VAL A 19 16.64 -24.84 -18.86
CA VAL A 19 15.35 -24.62 -19.55
C VAL A 19 14.27 -24.27 -18.53
N VAL A 20 14.25 -24.97 -17.40
CA VAL A 20 13.32 -24.68 -16.30
C VAL A 20 13.53 -23.27 -15.77
N ASP A 21 14.77 -22.86 -15.56
CA ASP A 21 15.09 -21.52 -15.09
C ASP A 21 14.69 -20.45 -16.10
N GLN A 22 14.97 -20.62 -17.39
CA GLN A 22 14.57 -19.64 -18.41
C GLN A 22 13.04 -19.44 -18.46
N ILE A 23 12.26 -20.52 -18.36
CA ILE A 23 10.80 -20.43 -18.30
C ILE A 23 10.34 -19.65 -17.06
N LYS A 24 10.93 -19.94 -15.89
CA LYS A 24 10.60 -19.22 -14.63
C LYS A 24 10.97 -17.74 -14.70
N LEU A 25 12.10 -17.40 -15.31
CA LEU A 25 12.52 -16.02 -15.51
C LEU A 25 11.51 -15.30 -16.40
N TRP A 26 11.09 -15.89 -17.52
CA TRP A 26 10.07 -15.30 -18.39
C TRP A 26 8.71 -15.15 -17.71
N GLU A 27 8.29 -16.13 -16.93
CA GLU A 27 7.07 -16.05 -16.14
C GLU A 27 7.14 -14.90 -15.13
N THR A 28 8.26 -14.78 -14.41
CA THR A 28 8.49 -13.69 -13.45
C THR A 28 8.49 -12.34 -14.14
N GLU A 29 9.15 -12.24 -15.29
CA GLU A 29 9.26 -11.03 -16.11
C GLU A 29 7.88 -10.54 -16.58
N ARG A 30 7.00 -11.49 -16.93
CA ARG A 30 5.60 -11.23 -17.28
C ARG A 30 4.78 -10.79 -16.07
N ASN A 31 5.04 -11.38 -14.91
CA ASN A 31 4.28 -11.16 -13.67
C ASN A 31 4.81 -10.00 -12.79
N ARG A 32 5.64 -9.11 -13.34
CA ARG A 32 6.19 -7.97 -12.58
C ARG A 32 5.15 -6.94 -12.15
N PHE A 33 4.05 -6.84 -12.87
CA PHE A 33 2.98 -5.89 -12.57
C PHE A 33 1.74 -6.62 -12.07
N THR A 34 1.22 -6.14 -10.95
CA THR A 34 -0.10 -6.54 -10.45
C THR A 34 -1.05 -5.38 -10.65
N TYR A 35 -2.08 -5.59 -11.47
CA TYR A 35 -3.13 -4.60 -11.66
C TYR A 35 -4.06 -4.62 -10.45
N THR A 36 -4.24 -3.47 -9.81
CA THR A 36 -5.18 -3.32 -8.70
C THR A 36 -6.11 -2.15 -9.00
N GLU A 37 -7.40 -2.44 -9.11
CA GLU A 37 -8.42 -1.40 -9.29
C GLU A 37 -8.72 -0.72 -7.96
N GLY A 38 -8.74 0.62 -7.96
CA GLY A 38 -8.99 1.39 -6.74
C GLY A 38 -9.35 2.84 -7.01
N VAL A 39 -9.73 3.52 -5.93
CA VAL A 39 -10.02 4.95 -5.90
C VAL A 39 -8.92 5.66 -5.11
N VAL A 40 -8.38 6.72 -5.70
CA VAL A 40 -7.36 7.57 -5.09
C VAL A 40 -8.04 8.69 -4.30
N TYR A 41 -7.65 8.85 -3.04
CA TYR A 41 -7.94 10.03 -2.24
C TYR A 41 -6.67 10.86 -2.06
N ASN A 42 -6.75 12.15 -2.38
CA ASN A 42 -5.66 13.11 -2.26
C ASN A 42 -6.17 14.47 -1.76
N GLN A 43 -5.27 15.45 -1.65
CA GLN A 43 -5.62 16.86 -1.36
C GLN A 43 -6.44 17.08 -0.07
N PHE A 44 -6.09 16.38 1.01
CA PHE A 44 -6.70 16.63 2.32
C PHE A 44 -6.40 18.08 2.76
N LEU A 45 -7.45 18.90 2.83
CA LEU A 45 -7.40 20.36 3.03
C LEU A 45 -7.24 20.78 4.49
N SER A 46 -7.38 19.85 5.43
CA SER A 46 -7.44 20.12 6.86
C SER A 46 -6.19 20.89 7.27
N GLN A 47 -6.36 22.11 7.74
CA GLN A 47 -5.34 22.89 8.42
C GLN A 47 -5.84 23.00 9.86
N VAL A 48 -5.34 22.14 10.75
CA VAL A 48 -5.64 22.25 12.19
C VAL A 48 -4.33 22.58 12.88
N PRO A 49 -4.24 23.71 13.61
CA PRO A 49 -3.08 24.01 14.43
C PRO A 49 -3.03 23.02 15.58
N ILE A 50 -1.94 22.26 15.69
CA ILE A 50 -1.63 21.52 16.92
C ILE A 50 -1.18 22.54 17.94
N VAL A 51 -2.03 22.81 18.93
CA VAL A 51 -1.73 23.73 20.03
C VAL A 51 -1.42 22.90 21.28
N PHE A 52 -0.13 22.75 21.58
CA PHE A 52 0.33 22.38 22.92
C PHE A 52 0.98 23.63 23.55
N PRO A 53 0.71 23.95 24.83
CA PRO A 53 1.42 25.03 25.50
C PRO A 53 2.92 24.72 25.53
N ASN A 54 3.73 25.65 25.00
CA ASN A 54 5.20 25.66 24.99
C ASN A 54 5.93 24.56 24.18
N PHE A 55 5.27 23.86 23.24
CA PHE A 55 5.96 22.94 22.35
C PHE A 55 5.38 22.95 20.93
N TYR A 56 6.15 23.51 20.00
CA TYR A 56 5.75 23.62 18.59
C TYR A 56 6.41 22.50 17.77
N ILE A 57 5.64 21.45 17.46
CA ILE A 57 6.05 20.38 16.53
C ILE A 57 5.72 20.72 15.06
N GLY A 58 5.03 21.83 14.80
CA GLY A 58 4.64 22.27 13.46
C GLY A 58 3.17 21.99 13.11
N VAL A 59 2.65 22.73 12.12
CA VAL A 59 1.28 22.59 11.59
C VAL A 59 1.19 21.31 10.80
N ILE A 60 0.30 20.40 11.18
CA ILE A 60 0.03 19.21 10.39
C ILE A 60 -1.46 19.08 10.08
N GLY A 61 -1.77 19.28 8.80
CA GLY A 61 -3.04 18.90 8.20
C GLY A 61 -3.25 17.39 8.11
N GLN A 62 -3.03 16.69 9.22
CA GLN A 62 -2.89 15.24 9.31
C GLN A 62 -4.13 14.54 9.87
N ALA A 63 -4.97 15.20 10.66
CA ALA A 63 -6.05 14.53 11.39
C ALA A 63 -7.00 13.77 10.48
N ASP A 64 -7.51 14.42 9.43
CA ASP A 64 -8.50 13.80 8.54
C ASP A 64 -7.91 12.67 7.68
N PHE A 65 -6.67 12.86 7.20
CA PHE A 65 -5.96 11.80 6.48
C PHE A 65 -5.74 10.59 7.37
N VAL A 66 -5.26 10.79 8.60
CA VAL A 66 -5.01 9.72 9.58
C VAL A 66 -6.31 8.98 9.92
N VAL A 67 -7.39 9.70 10.20
CA VAL A 67 -8.70 9.12 10.52
C VAL A 67 -9.24 8.29 9.37
N LEU A 68 -9.20 8.82 8.13
CA LEU A 68 -9.71 8.09 6.97
C LEU A 68 -8.84 6.89 6.60
N ARG A 69 -7.51 7.04 6.72
CA ARG A 69 -6.53 5.97 6.54
C ARG A 69 -6.75 4.83 7.54
N ASP A 70 -6.89 5.16 8.82
CA ASP A 70 -7.03 4.17 9.88
C ASP A 70 -8.38 3.45 9.79
N TYR A 71 -9.44 4.15 9.43
CA TYR A 71 -10.72 3.54 9.10
C TYR A 71 -10.59 2.57 7.91
N ALA A 72 -10.01 3.01 6.79
CA ALA A 72 -9.85 2.15 5.61
C ALA A 72 -8.94 0.94 5.88
N LYS A 73 -7.91 1.11 6.74
CA LYS A 73 -7.01 0.02 7.17
C LYS A 73 -7.75 -0.99 8.05
N GLN A 74 -8.55 -0.52 9.01
CA GLN A 74 -9.33 -1.38 9.89
C GLN A 74 -10.38 -2.19 9.13
N GLN A 75 -11.01 -1.59 8.12
CA GLN A 75 -11.97 -2.27 7.25
C GLN A 75 -11.31 -3.20 6.22
N GLY A 76 -9.98 -3.22 6.11
CA GLY A 76 -9.26 -4.06 5.16
C GLY A 76 -9.40 -3.62 3.69
N VAL A 77 -9.83 -2.38 3.45
CA VAL A 77 -10.08 -1.85 2.09
C VAL A 77 -8.97 -0.95 1.58
N LEU A 78 -7.95 -0.68 2.40
CA LEU A 78 -6.77 0.12 2.04
C LEU A 78 -5.78 -0.70 1.18
N THR A 79 -5.47 -0.21 -0.02
CA THR A 79 -4.53 -0.85 -0.94
C THR A 79 -3.13 -0.25 -0.85
N TRP A 80 -3.03 1.08 -0.77
CA TRP A 80 -1.75 1.79 -0.73
C TRP A 80 -1.90 3.13 0.00
N GLN A 81 -0.81 3.61 0.61
CA GLN A 81 -0.79 4.91 1.28
C GLN A 81 0.59 5.58 1.18
N ASN A 82 0.59 6.91 1.20
CA ASN A 82 1.77 7.74 1.34
C ASN A 82 1.44 8.92 2.26
N GLU A 83 2.13 8.98 3.40
CA GLU A 83 1.91 9.99 4.44
C GLU A 83 2.50 11.34 4.06
N ARG A 84 3.61 11.36 3.31
CA ARG A 84 4.27 12.60 2.87
C ARG A 84 3.40 13.36 1.89
N SER A 85 2.83 12.66 0.90
CA SER A 85 1.92 13.27 -0.09
C SER A 85 0.46 13.28 0.36
N ARG A 86 0.15 12.69 1.52
CA ARG A 86 -1.22 12.48 2.04
C ARG A 86 -2.13 11.90 0.96
N THR A 87 -1.68 10.80 0.37
CA THR A 87 -2.39 10.11 -0.71
C THR A 87 -2.67 8.68 -0.28
N MET A 88 -3.88 8.20 -0.50
CA MET A 88 -4.24 6.82 -0.21
C MET A 88 -5.08 6.25 -1.33
N VAL A 89 -4.94 4.95 -1.57
CA VAL A 89 -5.73 4.19 -2.53
C VAL A 89 -6.55 3.18 -1.77
N VAL A 90 -7.86 3.18 -2.03
CA VAL A 90 -8.82 2.24 -1.47
C VAL A 90 -9.36 1.37 -2.59
N THR A 91 -9.68 0.12 -2.28
CA THR A 91 -10.33 -0.79 -3.23
C THR A 91 -11.64 -0.20 -3.76
N ARG A 92 -12.00 -0.53 -5.01
CA ARG A 92 -13.24 -0.04 -5.64
C ARG A 92 -14.49 -0.40 -4.84
N HIS A 93 -14.53 -1.60 -4.26
CA HIS A 93 -15.65 -2.11 -3.46
C HIS A 93 -15.79 -1.37 -2.12
N GLY A 94 -14.67 -1.01 -1.48
CA GLY A 94 -14.67 -0.29 -0.20
C GLY A 94 -14.92 1.22 -0.32
N HIS A 95 -14.93 1.78 -1.53
CA HIS A 95 -15.06 3.22 -1.76
C HIS A 95 -16.34 3.79 -1.14
N ASP A 96 -17.49 3.13 -1.34
CA ASP A 96 -18.78 3.64 -0.91
C ASP A 96 -18.87 3.73 0.62
N ASP A 97 -18.29 2.79 1.34
CA ASP A 97 -18.33 2.76 2.81
C ASP A 97 -17.37 3.79 3.41
N VAL A 98 -16.17 3.94 2.85
CA VAL A 98 -15.23 5.02 3.20
C VAL A 98 -15.87 6.40 2.95
N LYS A 99 -16.59 6.56 1.85
CA LYS A 99 -17.31 7.79 1.52
C LYS A 99 -18.47 8.07 2.48
N LYS A 100 -19.25 7.04 2.86
CA LYS A 100 -20.32 7.18 3.86
C LYS A 100 -19.77 7.58 5.23
N PHE A 101 -18.68 6.93 5.66
CA PHE A 101 -17.98 7.27 6.90
C PHE A 101 -17.52 8.73 6.88
N TRP A 102 -16.86 9.17 5.81
CA TRP A 102 -16.39 10.55 5.67
C TRP A 102 -17.54 11.58 5.75
N LYS A 103 -18.66 11.31 5.07
CA LYS A 103 -19.86 12.19 5.14
C LYS A 103 -20.44 12.30 6.55
N ARG A 104 -20.33 11.27 7.38
CA ARG A 104 -20.78 11.30 8.79
C ARG A 104 -19.80 12.09 9.65
N TYR A 105 -18.50 11.84 9.45
CA TYR A 105 -17.43 12.52 10.17
C TYR A 105 -17.45 14.04 9.91
N SER A 106 -17.54 14.46 8.64
CA SER A 106 -17.57 15.88 8.25
C SER A 106 -18.81 16.66 8.74
N LYS A 107 -19.92 15.99 9.09
CA LYS A 107 -21.10 16.65 9.67
C LYS A 107 -21.04 16.78 11.19
N SER A 108 -20.10 16.08 11.82
CA SER A 108 -19.93 16.02 13.27
C SER A 108 -18.79 16.91 13.76
N SER A 109 -17.98 17.48 12.87
CA SER A 109 -16.90 18.43 13.15
C SER A 109 -17.31 19.86 12.86
#